data_AF-D0QTE5-F1
#
_entry.id   AF-D0QTE5-F1
#
_cell.length_a   1.000
_cell.length_b   1.000
_cell.length_c   1.000
_cell.angle_alpha   90.00
_cell.angle_beta   90.00
_cell.angle_gamma   90.00
#
_symmetry.space_group_name_H-M   'P 1'
#
loop_
_entity.id
_entity.type
_entity.pdbx_description
1 polymer ?
#
loop_
_entity_poly.entity_id
_entity_poly.type
_entity_poly.pdbx_seq_one_letter_code
_entity_poly.pdbx_strand_id
1 'polypeptide(L)'
;MKFKSFVPACLLLLWTLPDTAAVEKIGVTTTLDGIKMTCKGGGEYFPSTGEPSMNLLYKDENTGEYHCLKNETKLITIFVKFRTCDTCIELNPASIAGIAIGDAVATIVLGVAVYLVASQAGPVSPHKKTSNRQPPTDTRSRTPNDPYQRLRFKNGARKDEYDVIGNVR
;
A
#
# COMPACT_ATOMS: atom_id res chain seq x y z
N MET A 1 -5.27 31.93 3.07
CA MET A 1 -4.14 31.51 2.21
C MET A 1 -4.67 31.29 0.80
N LYS A 2 -4.18 32.05 -0.19
CA LYS A 2 -4.62 31.97 -1.58
C LYS A 2 -3.70 30.99 -2.33
N PHE A 3 -4.18 29.80 -2.66
CA PHE A 3 -3.52 28.90 -3.61
C PHE A 3 -3.65 29.51 -5.01
N LYS A 4 -2.68 30.35 -5.38
CA LYS A 4 -2.56 30.90 -6.73
C LYS A 4 -2.26 29.75 -7.68
N SER A 5 -3.19 29.55 -8.61
CA SER A 5 -3.10 28.83 -9.87
C SER A 5 -1.70 28.87 -10.49
N PHE A 6 -0.88 27.85 -10.19
CA PHE A 6 0.41 27.60 -10.88
C PHE A 6 0.29 26.44 -11.90
N VAL A 7 -0.88 25.79 -11.95
CA VAL A 7 -1.18 24.66 -12.84
C VAL A 7 -1.14 25.02 -14.33
N PRO A 8 -1.64 26.18 -14.81
CA PRO A 8 -1.69 26.44 -16.25
C PRO A 8 -0.32 26.82 -16.84
N ALA A 9 0.62 27.28 -16.02
CA ALA A 9 1.96 27.64 -16.48
C ALA A 9 2.83 26.40 -16.75
N CYS A 10 2.68 25.33 -15.96
CA CYS A 10 3.39 24.06 -16.21
C CYS A 10 2.85 23.31 -17.44
N LEU A 11 1.56 23.44 -17.76
CA LEU A 11 0.95 22.79 -18.94
C LEU A 11 1.46 23.36 -20.27
N LEU A 12 1.82 24.65 -20.30
CA LEU A 12 2.33 25.30 -21.51
C LEU A 12 3.80 24.98 -21.81
N LEU A 13 4.56 24.54 -20.80
CA LEU A 13 5.98 24.15 -20.95
C LEU A 13 6.16 22.74 -21.54
N LEU A 14 5.11 21.90 -21.60
CA LEU A 14 5.18 20.57 -22.20
C LEU A 14 5.12 20.58 -23.74
N TRP A 15 4.84 21.72 -24.38
CA TRP A 15 4.56 21.78 -25.83
C TRP A 15 5.72 22.28 -26.68
N THR A 16 6.89 22.54 -26.10
CA THR A 16 8.06 23.06 -26.82
C THR A 16 9.21 22.06 -26.92
N LEU A 17 8.93 20.75 -26.90
CA LEU A 17 9.92 19.79 -27.36
C LEU A 17 9.89 19.76 -28.88
N PRO A 18 10.97 20.17 -29.58
CA PRO A 18 11.11 19.82 -30.98
C PRO A 18 11.15 18.30 -31.06
N ASP A 19 10.23 17.70 -31.82
CA ASP A 19 10.35 16.33 -32.32
C ASP A 19 11.58 16.29 -33.24
N THR A 20 12.75 16.17 -32.65
CA THR A 20 13.91 15.65 -33.37
C THR A 20 13.61 14.19 -33.62
N ALA A 21 12.93 13.93 -34.74
CA ALA A 21 12.87 12.61 -35.36
C ALA A 21 14.30 12.28 -35.83
N ALA A 22 15.19 12.00 -34.88
CA ALA A 22 16.34 11.16 -35.12
C ALA A 22 15.73 9.86 -35.63
N VAL A 23 15.92 9.60 -36.93
CA VAL A 23 15.52 8.34 -37.55
C VAL A 23 16.13 7.24 -36.69
N GLU A 24 15.30 6.60 -35.89
CA GLU A 24 15.71 5.52 -35.02
C GLU A 24 15.97 4.33 -35.94
N LYS A 25 17.22 4.19 -36.38
CA LYS A 25 17.59 3.24 -37.42
C LYS A 25 17.55 1.78 -36.96
N ILE A 26 17.49 1.53 -35.65
CA ILE A 26 17.31 0.21 -35.06
C ILE A 26 16.11 0.27 -34.12
N GLY A 27 15.07 -0.53 -34.39
CA GLY A 27 13.92 -0.68 -33.52
C GLY A 27 14.09 -1.84 -32.55
N VAL A 28 13.90 -1.58 -31.26
CA VAL A 28 13.88 -2.62 -30.22
C VAL A 28 12.45 -2.78 -29.72
N THR A 29 11.94 -4.00 -29.78
CA THR A 29 10.62 -4.35 -29.26
C THR A 29 10.76 -5.42 -28.19
N THR A 30 10.15 -5.20 -27.03
CA THR A 30 10.17 -6.17 -25.93
C THR A 30 9.11 -7.25 -26.19
N THR A 31 9.50 -8.50 -25.98
CA THR A 31 8.65 -9.69 -26.04
C THR A 31 8.70 -10.36 -24.65
N LEU A 32 7.75 -11.25 -24.35
CA LEU A 32 7.68 -11.91 -23.03
C LEU A 32 9.01 -12.56 -22.59
N ASP A 33 9.67 -13.28 -23.51
CA ASP A 33 10.88 -14.05 -23.21
C ASP A 33 12.18 -13.39 -23.71
N GLY A 34 12.11 -12.18 -24.26
CA GLY A 34 13.28 -11.55 -24.87
C GLY A 34 13.01 -10.23 -25.56
N ILE A 35 13.96 -9.81 -26.40
CA ILE A 35 13.81 -8.63 -27.25
C ILE A 35 13.86 -9.03 -28.72
N LYS A 36 13.07 -8.33 -29.53
CA LYS A 36 13.13 -8.39 -30.99
C LYS A 36 13.75 -7.12 -31.51
N MET A 37 14.89 -7.27 -32.18
CA MET A 37 15.65 -6.20 -32.81
C MET A 37 15.30 -6.15 -34.29
N THR A 38 15.13 -4.95 -34.83
CA THR A 38 14.81 -4.73 -36.25
C THR A 38 15.69 -3.63 -36.83
N CYS A 39 16.33 -3.89 -37.98
CA CYS A 39 17.01 -2.85 -38.75
C CYS A 39 15.96 -2.09 -39.57
N LYS A 40 15.82 -0.79 -39.36
CA LYS A 40 14.74 0.02 -39.98
C LYS A 40 15.11 0.62 -41.34
N GLY A 41 16.23 0.24 -41.96
CA GLY A 41 16.55 0.62 -43.33
C GLY A 41 16.29 -0.49 -44.34
N GLY A 42 15.65 -0.15 -45.46
CA GLY A 42 15.39 -1.11 -46.54
C GLY A 42 16.69 -1.76 -47.05
N GLY A 43 16.73 -3.10 -46.98
CA GLY A 43 17.88 -3.93 -47.40
C GLY A 43 18.94 -4.17 -46.32
N GLU A 44 18.69 -3.77 -45.08
CA GLU A 44 19.59 -4.04 -43.95
C GLU A 44 19.33 -5.41 -43.32
N TYR A 45 20.39 -6.11 -42.92
CA TYR A 45 20.29 -7.42 -42.27
C TYR A 45 21.33 -7.60 -41.16
N PHE A 46 21.04 -8.51 -40.24
CA PHE A 46 22.00 -8.96 -39.24
C PHE A 46 22.88 -10.08 -39.82
N PRO A 47 24.21 -10.02 -39.71
CA PRO A 47 25.10 -11.03 -40.28
C PRO A 47 24.96 -12.42 -39.63
N SER A 48 24.46 -12.49 -38.40
CA SER A 48 24.25 -13.75 -37.66
C SER A 48 23.14 -14.62 -38.24
N THR A 49 22.08 -14.00 -38.77
CA THR A 49 20.87 -14.69 -39.25
C THR A 49 20.57 -14.45 -40.72
N GLY A 50 21.12 -13.39 -41.34
CA GLY A 50 20.78 -12.99 -42.71
C GLY A 50 19.40 -12.34 -42.84
N GLU A 51 18.71 -12.11 -41.72
CA GLU A 51 17.37 -11.51 -41.68
C GLU A 51 17.42 -10.06 -41.17
N PRO A 52 16.44 -9.21 -41.54
CA PRO A 52 16.33 -7.83 -41.05
C PRO A 52 15.87 -7.74 -39.58
N SER A 53 15.37 -8.85 -39.03
CA SER A 53 14.93 -8.94 -37.64
C SER A 53 15.48 -10.19 -36.96
N MET A 54 15.83 -10.08 -35.68
CA MET A 54 16.29 -11.20 -34.87
C MET A 54 15.66 -11.13 -33.48
N ASN A 55 15.29 -12.28 -32.94
CA ASN A 55 14.82 -12.43 -31.57
C ASN A 55 15.98 -12.88 -30.68
N LEU A 56 16.21 -12.17 -29.58
CA LEU A 56 17.21 -12.47 -28.57
C LEU A 56 16.50 -12.78 -27.27
N LEU A 57 16.68 -14.02 -26.78
CA LEU A 57 16.17 -14.42 -25.47
C LEU A 57 16.90 -13.68 -24.35
N TYR A 58 16.22 -13.48 -23.23
CA TYR A 58 16.79 -12.95 -21.99
C TYR A 58 17.82 -13.92 -21.39
N LYS A 59 19.05 -13.88 -21.92
CA LYS A 59 20.21 -14.62 -21.43
C LYS A 59 21.42 -13.72 -21.45
N ASP A 60 22.25 -13.80 -20.41
CA ASP A 60 23.48 -13.01 -20.34
C ASP A 60 24.45 -13.34 -21.49
N GLU A 61 24.41 -14.57 -22.01
CA GLU A 61 25.17 -15.03 -23.20
C GLU A 61 24.84 -14.23 -24.47
N ASN A 62 23.63 -13.65 -24.54
CA ASN A 62 23.20 -12.81 -25.66
C ASN A 62 23.60 -11.34 -25.47
N THR A 63 24.37 -11.01 -24.43
CA THR A 63 24.95 -9.67 -24.26
C THR A 63 26.13 -9.50 -25.19
N GLY A 64 26.10 -8.46 -26.03
CA GLY A 64 27.16 -8.22 -27.00
C GLY A 64 26.87 -7.08 -27.98
N GLU A 65 27.81 -6.90 -28.90
CA GLU A 65 27.67 -5.98 -30.01
C GLU A 65 26.94 -6.66 -31.18
N TYR A 66 25.93 -5.97 -31.70
CA TYR A 66 25.18 -6.34 -32.87
C TYR A 66 25.32 -5.25 -33.93
N HIS A 67 25.43 -5.64 -35.19
CA HIS A 67 25.59 -4.70 -36.29
C HIS A 67 24.59 -4.99 -37.41
N CYS A 68 23.98 -3.94 -37.96
CA CYS A 68 23.22 -4.03 -39.20
C CYS A 68 24.15 -3.75 -40.38
N LEU A 69 24.15 -4.65 -41.36
CA LEU A 69 24.88 -4.49 -42.61
C LEU A 69 23.93 -4.11 -43.74
N LYS A 70 24.42 -3.32 -44.69
CA LYS A 70 23.80 -3.10 -46.00
C LYS A 70 24.89 -3.15 -47.05
N ASN A 71 24.75 -4.02 -48.04
CA ASN A 71 25.77 -4.20 -49.10
C ASN A 71 27.19 -4.33 -48.52
N GLU A 72 27.37 -5.21 -47.53
CA GLU A 72 28.65 -5.48 -46.84
C GLU A 72 29.25 -4.29 -46.06
N THR A 73 28.55 -3.16 -46.01
CA THR A 73 29.00 -1.98 -45.27
C THR A 73 28.33 -1.96 -43.89
N LYS A 74 29.13 -1.82 -42.82
CA LYS A 74 28.62 -1.63 -41.45
C LYS A 74 27.97 -0.27 -41.35
N LEU A 75 26.64 -0.25 -41.19
CA LEU A 75 25.92 1.00 -41.04
C LEU A 75 25.85 1.44 -39.57
N ILE A 76 25.57 0.49 -38.67
CA ILE A 76 25.22 0.80 -37.28
C ILE A 76 25.65 -0.35 -36.38
N THR A 77 26.17 0.01 -35.22
CA THR A 77 26.50 -0.88 -34.12
C THR A 77 25.62 -0.55 -32.92
N ILE A 78 25.04 -1.57 -32.30
CA ILE A 78 24.33 -1.45 -31.02
C ILE A 78 24.91 -2.45 -30.02
N PHE A 79 25.20 -1.99 -28.81
CA PHE A 79 25.59 -2.86 -27.71
C PHE A 79 24.36 -3.20 -26.89
N VAL A 80 23.96 -4.47 -26.90
CA VAL A 80 22.83 -4.98 -26.10
C VAL A 80 23.40 -5.57 -24.83
N LYS A 81 22.94 -5.08 -23.67
CA LYS A 81 23.30 -5.61 -22.36
C LYS A 81 22.06 -6.12 -21.66
N PHE A 82 21.99 -7.43 -21.46
CA PHE A 82 20.96 -8.02 -20.63
C PHE A 82 21.34 -7.88 -19.15
N ARG A 83 20.34 -7.53 -18.34
CA ARG A 83 20.36 -7.61 -16.88
C ARG A 83 19.01 -8.17 -16.50
N THR A 84 18.91 -9.49 -16.46
CA THR A 84 17.68 -10.18 -16.10
C THR A 84 17.57 -10.24 -14.58
N CYS A 85 16.34 -10.31 -14.08
CA CYS A 85 16.07 -10.50 -12.67
C CYS A 85 14.80 -11.32 -12.51
N ASP A 86 14.96 -12.56 -12.04
CA ASP A 86 13.89 -13.58 -12.01
C ASP A 86 12.75 -13.24 -11.03
N THR A 87 12.96 -12.25 -10.16
CA THR A 87 11.99 -11.80 -9.14
C THR A 87 11.73 -10.29 -9.16
N CYS A 88 12.18 -9.59 -10.20
CA CYS A 88 11.93 -8.16 -10.31
C CYS A 88 10.56 -7.90 -10.94
N ILE A 89 9.82 -6.97 -10.35
CA ILE A 89 8.60 -6.41 -10.93
C ILE A 89 9.00 -5.14 -11.68
N GLU A 90 8.54 -4.99 -12.91
CA GLU A 90 8.68 -3.72 -13.62
C GLU A 90 7.67 -2.72 -13.04
N LEU A 91 8.15 -1.83 -12.16
CA LEU A 91 7.34 -0.75 -11.62
C LEU A 91 7.44 0.49 -12.51
N ASN A 92 6.44 0.66 -13.37
CA ASN A 92 6.23 1.92 -14.09
C ASN A 92 5.70 2.99 -13.10
N PRO A 93 6.07 4.28 -13.20
CA PRO A 93 5.49 5.37 -12.40
C PRO A 93 3.97 5.33 -12.24
N ALA A 94 3.23 4.92 -13.27
CA ALA A 94 1.78 4.73 -13.18
C ALA A 94 1.38 3.64 -12.17
N SER A 95 2.08 2.50 -12.15
CA SER A 95 1.86 1.41 -11.19
C SER A 95 2.17 1.86 -9.77
N ILE A 96 3.28 2.59 -9.57
CA ILE A 96 3.65 3.14 -8.24
C ILE A 96 2.57 4.10 -7.74
N ALA A 97 2.12 5.01 -8.61
CA ALA A 97 1.04 5.93 -8.28
C ALA A 97 -0.27 5.20 -7.95
N GLY A 98 -0.61 4.16 -8.71
CA GLY A 98 -1.78 3.33 -8.46
C GLY A 98 -1.73 2.64 -7.09
N ILE A 99 -0.57 2.08 -6.71
CA ILE A 99 -0.37 1.46 -5.39
C ILE A 99 -0.55 2.51 -4.29
N ALA A 100 0.08 3.68 -4.42
CA ALA A 100 0.00 4.73 -3.41
C ALA A 100 -1.44 5.27 -3.23
N ILE A 101 -2.16 5.51 -4.33
CA ILE A 101 -3.56 5.96 -4.28
C ILE A 101 -4.45 4.85 -3.73
N GLY A 102 -4.23 3.61 -4.14
CA GLY A 102 -4.98 2.45 -3.64
C GLY A 102 -4.86 2.29 -2.12
N ASP A 103 -3.64 2.42 -1.59
CA ASP A 103 -3.38 2.37 -0.15
C ASP A 103 -4.05 3.53 0.61
N ALA A 104 -3.97 4.75 0.07
CA ALA A 104 -4.64 5.91 0.65
C ALA A 104 -6.16 5.73 0.72
N VAL A 105 -6.79 5.19 -0.34
CA VAL A 105 -8.24 4.93 -0.35
C VAL A 105 -8.59 3.81 0.64
N ALA A 106 -7.82 2.73 0.68
CA ALA A 106 -8.06 1.60 1.58
C ALA A 106 -8.01 2.02 3.05
N THR A 107 -7.02 2.83 3.43
CA THR A 107 -6.88 3.35 4.79
C THR A 107 -8.02 4.28 5.18
N ILE A 108 -8.51 5.12 4.27
CA ILE A 108 -9.70 5.96 4.51
C ILE A 108 -10.94 5.10 4.75
N VAL A 109 -11.18 4.08 3.91
CA VAL A 109 -12.33 3.17 4.05
C VAL A 109 -12.28 2.45 5.39
N LEU A 110 -11.11 1.94 5.78
CA LEU A 110 -10.93 1.28 7.06
C LEU A 110 -11.17 2.26 8.23
N GLY A 111 -10.67 3.50 8.11
CA GLY A 111 -10.91 4.55 9.10
C GLY A 111 -12.39 4.89 9.29
N VAL A 112 -13.14 5.01 8.19
CA VAL A 112 -14.59 5.25 8.24
C VAL A 112 -15.33 4.06 8.84
N ALA A 113 -14.96 2.83 8.47
CA ALA A 113 -15.58 1.63 9.02
C ALA A 113 -15.41 1.56 10.54
N VAL A 114 -14.20 1.78 11.05
CA VAL A 114 -13.93 1.80 12.49
C VAL A 114 -14.66 2.95 13.17
N TYR A 115 -14.70 4.14 12.56
CA TYR A 115 -15.43 5.29 13.10
C TYR A 115 -16.94 4.99 13.25
N LEU A 116 -17.56 4.36 12.25
CA LEU A 116 -18.98 4.00 12.30
C LEU A 116 -19.26 2.96 13.38
N VAL A 117 -18.41 1.95 13.54
CA VAL A 117 -18.54 0.94 14.61
C VAL A 117 -18.38 1.59 15.99
N ALA A 118 -17.36 2.44 16.17
CA ALA A 118 -17.13 3.15 17.42
C ALA A 118 -18.26 4.15 17.75
N SER A 119 -18.84 4.80 16.74
CA SER A 119 -19.94 5.75 16.93
C SER A 119 -21.27 5.07 17.29
N GLN A 120 -21.49 3.83 16.83
CA GLN A 120 -22.65 3.01 17.19
C GLN A 120 -22.47 2.31 18.55
N ALA A 121 -21.23 2.03 18.95
CA ALA A 121 -20.86 1.75 20.33
C ALA A 121 -20.93 3.06 21.14
N GLY A 122 -22.15 3.57 21.36
CA GLY A 122 -22.39 4.75 22.18
C GLY A 122 -21.72 4.63 23.56
N PRO A 123 -21.56 5.73 24.31
CA PRO A 123 -20.99 5.68 25.66
C PRO A 123 -21.69 4.57 26.42
N VAL A 124 -20.92 3.68 27.07
CA VAL A 124 -21.48 2.67 27.97
C VAL A 124 -22.36 3.44 28.95
N SER A 125 -23.67 3.42 28.72
CA SER A 125 -24.60 4.18 29.53
C SER A 125 -24.43 3.69 30.95
N PRO A 126 -24.06 4.53 31.92
CA PRO A 126 -24.10 4.12 33.30
C PRO A 126 -25.57 3.96 33.65
N HIS A 127 -26.05 2.72 33.57
CA HIS A 127 -27.32 2.26 34.13
C HIS A 127 -28.54 3.18 33.89
N LYS A 128 -29.20 3.06 32.73
CA LYS A 128 -30.68 3.07 32.80
C LYS A 128 -31.13 1.73 33.37
N LYS A 129 -31.21 1.64 34.70
CA LYS A 129 -31.98 0.59 35.36
C LYS A 129 -33.43 0.74 34.92
N THR A 130 -33.85 -0.06 33.95
CA THR A 130 -35.25 -0.49 33.84
C THR A 130 -35.56 -1.29 35.11
N SER A 131 -36.08 -0.60 36.12
CA SER A 131 -36.51 -1.22 37.37
C SER A 131 -37.93 -1.76 37.20
N ASN A 132 -38.10 -2.77 36.36
CA ASN A 132 -39.27 -3.66 36.44
C ASN A 132 -38.88 -4.94 37.17
N ARG A 133 -38.54 -4.80 38.45
CA ARG A 133 -38.57 -5.88 39.45
C ARG A 133 -38.79 -5.19 40.79
N GLN A 134 -39.92 -5.51 41.41
CA GLN A 134 -40.34 -5.02 42.71
C GLN A 134 -39.19 -5.15 43.74
N PRO A 135 -38.98 -4.18 44.63
CA PRO A 135 -38.05 -4.36 45.72
C PRO A 135 -38.63 -5.35 46.74
N PRO A 136 -37.86 -6.36 47.20
CA PRO A 136 -38.20 -7.04 48.45
C PRO A 136 -38.11 -6.01 49.56
N THR A 137 -39.21 -5.81 50.25
CA THR A 137 -39.27 -5.07 51.52
C THR A 137 -38.27 -5.68 52.49
N ASP A 138 -37.22 -4.95 52.79
CA ASP A 138 -36.39 -5.20 53.97
C ASP A 138 -36.19 -3.87 54.71
N THR A 139 -37.13 -3.61 55.60
CA THR A 139 -37.17 -2.47 56.51
C THR A 139 -36.03 -2.57 57.52
N ARG A 140 -34.86 -2.03 57.21
CA ARG A 140 -33.93 -1.50 58.21
C ARG A 140 -33.32 -0.18 57.74
N SER A 141 -33.57 0.85 58.54
CA SER A 141 -33.17 2.25 58.39
C SER A 141 -31.76 2.44 57.82
N ARG A 142 -31.69 2.97 56.59
CA ARG A 142 -30.47 3.52 56.01
C ARG A 142 -30.36 4.99 56.39
N THR A 143 -29.28 5.37 57.07
CA THR A 143 -28.81 6.76 57.10
C THR A 143 -28.33 7.16 55.70
N PRO A 144 -28.57 8.40 55.22
CA PRO A 144 -28.46 8.72 53.79
C PRO A 144 -27.04 8.83 53.22
N ASN A 145 -26.00 8.92 54.05
CA ASN A 145 -24.64 9.24 53.59
C ASN A 145 -23.60 8.34 54.26
N ASP A 146 -23.43 7.13 53.74
CA ASP A 146 -22.26 6.31 54.03
C ASP A 146 -21.62 5.91 52.68
N PRO A 147 -20.41 6.44 52.33
CA PRO A 147 -19.75 6.13 51.06
C PRO A 147 -19.12 4.73 51.03
N TYR A 148 -19.21 3.97 52.14
CA TYR A 148 -18.67 2.63 52.25
C TYR A 148 -19.77 1.57 52.28
N GLN A 149 -19.64 0.57 51.42
CA GLN A 149 -20.48 -0.62 51.45
C GLN A 149 -20.05 -1.53 52.61
N ARG A 150 -20.94 -1.79 53.57
CA ARG A 150 -20.64 -2.75 54.66
C ARG A 150 -20.37 -4.14 54.08
N LEU A 151 -19.20 -4.69 54.39
CA LEU A 151 -18.84 -6.07 54.08
C LEU A 151 -19.78 -7.01 54.85
N ARG A 152 -20.46 -7.89 54.11
CA ARG A 152 -21.32 -8.92 54.68
C ARG A 152 -20.42 -10.08 55.12
N PHE A 153 -20.15 -10.18 56.42
CA PHE A 153 -19.59 -11.41 56.97
C PHE A 153 -20.61 -12.52 56.81
N LYS A 154 -20.26 -13.55 56.04
CA LYS A 154 -21.09 -14.75 55.88
C LYS A 154 -21.14 -15.44 57.24
N ASN A 155 -22.34 -15.71 57.77
CA ASN A 155 -22.47 -16.44 59.03
C ASN A 155 -21.72 -17.78 58.90
N GLY A 156 -20.60 -17.92 59.60
CA GLY A 156 -19.69 -19.07 59.54
C GLY A 156 -18.34 -18.84 58.86
N ALA A 157 -18.03 -17.65 58.34
CA ALA A 157 -16.68 -17.31 57.88
C ALA A 157 -15.74 -17.06 59.08
N ARG A 158 -14.52 -17.62 59.03
CA ARG A 158 -13.47 -17.44 60.03
C ARG A 158 -13.17 -15.96 60.18
N LYS A 159 -13.38 -15.41 61.37
CA LYS A 159 -12.97 -14.05 61.72
C LYS A 159 -11.45 -14.02 61.78
N ASP A 160 -10.84 -13.05 61.13
CA ASP A 160 -9.38 -12.90 61.14
C ASP A 160 -8.94 -12.27 62.48
N GLU A 161 -7.68 -12.49 62.86
CA GLU A 161 -7.07 -11.99 64.12
C GLU A 161 -7.34 -10.50 64.38
N TYR A 162 -7.50 -9.73 63.29
CA TYR A 162 -7.73 -8.28 63.31
C TYR A 162 -9.20 -7.85 63.50
N ASP A 163 -10.16 -8.78 63.49
CA ASP A 163 -11.59 -8.48 63.72
C ASP A 163 -11.96 -8.40 65.22
N VAL A 164 -11.02 -8.72 66.11
CA VAL A 164 -11.25 -8.73 67.56
C VAL A 164 -10.51 -7.56 68.20
N ILE A 165 -11.01 -6.34 67.99
CA ILE A 165 -10.64 -5.22 68.88
C ILE A 165 -11.56 -5.29 70.09
N GLY A 166 -11.00 -5.83 71.17
CA GLY A 166 -11.64 -5.96 72.46
C GLY A 166 -12.07 -4.61 73.02
N ASN A 167 -13.33 -4.56 73.44
CA ASN A 167 -13.77 -3.74 74.55
C ASN A 167 -12.91 -4.11 75.78
N VAL A 168 -11.85 -3.35 76.02
CA VAL A 168 -11.27 -3.27 77.35
C VAL A 168 -12.00 -2.13 78.05
N ARG A 169 -12.76 -2.55 79.06
CA ARG A 169 -13.52 -1.71 79.98
C ARG A 169 -12.58 -1.02 80.96
#